data_AF-A0A2G6LTI3-F1
#
_entry.id   AF-A0A2G6LTI3-F1
#
_cell.length_a   1.000
_cell.length_b   1.000
_cell.length_c   1.000
_cell.angle_alpha   90.00
_cell.angle_beta   90.00
_cell.angle_gamma   90.00
#
_symmetry.space_group_name_H-M   'P 1'
#
loop_
_entity.id
_entity.type
_entity.pdbx_description
1 polymer ?
#
loop_
_entity_poly.entity_id
_entity_poly.type
_entity_poly.pdbx_seq_one_letter_code
_entity_poly.pdbx_strand_id
1 'polypeptide(L)'
;MIWIGIILAVLILGFALVSPPPEEKKTGNSVQTIELDVPDPEMVSPERFLSFVEETPNEYLWQVQSQLDNANKLKNIVYKRAMSEKQEFDDFDKQKYLTILQKLEEGLIDEQELNIPNDYSLVSIFDLAGGHIPHRKEYIIFDVEEGDEVILKPEPHNTYDKNAIAIFHKKALIGYVPRKKNIDIREEIKFNFKAYVADIIYQDDYISVCIYLYRNEEKNTKPEYFLSSETLTELRSRKIESKYLRPKKDAENINMFYKKKVVITGTFDRFPDRNDLAIYFYESGADIDVGITERVDYLIAGENAGWRKLEKAEEYGIDVFSEDEIIKILGI
;
A
#
# COMPACT_ATOMS: atom_id res chain seq x y z
N MET A 1 32.66 24.82 45.15
CA MET A 1 32.16 23.95 44.05
C MET A 1 30.71 24.35 43.83
N ILE A 2 30.45 25.20 42.81
CA ILE A 2 29.82 24.82 41.53
C ILE A 2 28.40 24.28 41.78
N TRP A 3 27.33 25.08 41.71
CA TRP A 3 26.56 25.62 40.55
C TRP A 3 25.40 24.71 40.11
N ILE A 4 24.28 25.38 39.74
CA ILE A 4 23.08 24.95 39.01
C ILE A 4 22.00 24.30 39.90
N GLY A 5 20.79 24.83 40.11
CA GLY A 5 19.98 25.74 39.30
C GLY A 5 18.79 24.95 38.72
N ILE A 6 17.56 25.30 39.12
CA ILE A 6 16.35 25.42 38.29
C ILE A 6 15.23 25.92 39.22
N ILE A 7 14.79 27.14 38.94
CA ILE A 7 13.55 27.73 39.44
C ILE A 7 12.47 27.26 38.47
N LEU A 8 11.39 26.66 38.99
CA LEU A 8 10.13 26.55 38.26
C LEU A 8 9.01 27.00 39.18
N ALA A 9 8.48 28.17 38.86
CA ALA A 9 7.39 28.82 39.56
C ALA A 9 6.09 28.06 39.28
N VAL A 10 5.48 27.51 40.33
CA VAL A 10 4.11 27.00 40.28
C VAL A 10 3.20 28.14 40.74
N LEU A 11 2.50 28.77 39.80
CA LEU A 11 1.41 29.69 40.11
C LEU A 11 0.14 28.87 40.37
N ILE A 12 -0.12 28.60 41.65
CA ILE A 12 -1.41 28.10 42.13
C ILE A 12 -2.27 29.32 42.43
N LEU A 13 -3.22 29.63 41.56
CA LEU A 13 -4.31 30.56 41.86
C LEU A 13 -5.56 29.72 42.12
N GLY A 14 -5.85 29.52 43.40
CA GLY A 14 -7.10 28.94 43.86
C GLY A 14 -8.18 30.01 44.02
N PHE A 15 -9.43 29.65 43.69
CA PHE A 15 -10.59 30.14 44.40
C PHE A 15 -11.70 29.07 44.45
N ALA A 16 -11.92 28.58 45.68
CA ALA A 16 -13.17 28.21 46.34
C ALA A 16 -14.37 27.77 45.47
N LEU A 17 -14.75 26.49 45.54
CA LEU A 17 -15.77 25.90 46.44
C LEU A 17 -17.21 25.94 45.90
N VAL A 18 -17.63 24.82 45.30
CA VAL A 18 -18.90 24.13 45.62
C VAL A 18 -18.66 22.62 45.52
N SER A 19 -18.88 21.89 46.61
CA SER A 19 -18.71 20.43 46.73
C SER A 19 -19.98 19.65 46.26
N PRO A 20 -19.87 18.34 45.95
CA PRO A 20 -20.52 17.70 44.78
C PRO A 20 -21.71 16.77 45.11
N PRO A 21 -22.43 16.22 44.11
CA PRO A 21 -23.24 15.01 44.28
C PRO A 21 -22.38 13.72 44.18
N PRO A 22 -22.84 12.57 44.70
CA PRO A 22 -21.98 11.45 45.10
C PRO A 22 -21.43 10.61 43.94
N GLU A 23 -20.25 10.03 44.21
CA GLU A 23 -19.37 9.29 43.29
C GLU A 23 -20.00 8.05 42.63
N GLU A 24 -19.95 8.00 41.29
CA GLU A 24 -19.77 6.73 40.56
C GLU A 24 -18.27 6.50 40.39
N LYS A 25 -17.76 5.38 40.91
CA LYS A 25 -16.37 4.95 40.74
C LYS A 25 -16.07 4.67 39.27
N LYS A 26 -15.52 5.66 38.57
CA LYS A 26 -14.78 5.47 37.33
C LYS A 26 -13.28 5.52 37.67
N THR A 27 -12.61 4.38 37.57
CA THR A 27 -11.15 4.30 37.54
C THR A 27 -10.67 4.96 36.25
N GLY A 28 -10.53 6.28 36.27
CA GLY A 28 -9.89 7.05 35.21
C GLY A 28 -8.38 7.01 35.40
N ASN A 29 -7.68 6.25 34.57
CA ASN A 29 -6.33 6.66 34.20
C ASN A 29 -6.50 7.92 33.36
N SER A 30 -6.05 9.06 33.86
CA SER A 30 -5.94 10.28 33.07
C SER A 30 -4.93 10.04 31.96
N VAL A 31 -5.42 9.71 30.76
CA VAL A 31 -4.59 9.67 29.56
C VAL A 31 -4.11 11.10 29.34
N GLN A 32 -2.83 11.34 29.59
CA GLN A 32 -2.16 12.55 29.09
C GLN A 32 -2.22 12.48 27.57
N THR A 33 -3.07 13.30 26.94
CA THR A 33 -3.04 13.51 25.50
C THR A 33 -1.75 14.24 25.17
N ILE A 34 -0.74 13.49 24.71
CA ILE A 34 0.44 14.06 24.08
C ILE A 34 0.00 14.60 22.72
N GLU A 35 0.26 15.88 22.46
CA GLU A 35 0.05 16.48 21.15
C GLU A 35 1.17 15.97 20.24
N LEU A 36 0.88 14.91 19.49
CA LEU A 36 1.81 14.30 18.53
C LEU A 36 1.75 15.08 17.21
N ASP A 37 2.90 15.54 16.71
CA ASP A 37 3.01 16.11 15.37
C ASP A 37 2.95 14.97 14.34
N VAL A 38 1.73 14.56 13.97
CA VAL A 38 1.51 13.44 13.06
C VAL A 38 1.75 13.89 11.61
N PRO A 39 2.76 13.33 10.91
CA PRO A 39 2.99 13.65 9.51
C PRO A 39 1.82 13.15 8.66
N ASP A 40 1.37 14.00 7.73
CA ASP A 40 0.33 13.66 6.78
C ASP A 40 0.90 12.69 5.72
N PRO A 41 0.48 11.41 5.69
CA PRO A 41 1.04 10.39 4.80
C PRO A 41 0.85 10.71 3.31
N GLU A 42 -0.07 11.61 2.97
CA GLU A 42 -0.31 12.06 1.59
C GLU A 42 0.65 13.20 1.18
N MET A 43 1.28 13.86 2.15
CA MET A 43 2.11 15.05 1.93
C MET A 43 3.59 14.83 2.27
N VAL A 44 3.94 13.68 2.86
CA VAL A 44 5.32 13.29 3.17
C VAL A 44 5.73 12.04 2.41
N SER A 45 7.04 11.79 2.30
CA SER A 45 7.53 10.56 1.67
C SER A 45 7.12 9.30 2.46
N PRO A 46 6.94 8.15 1.79
CA PRO A 46 6.74 6.86 2.43
C PRO A 46 7.76 6.57 3.54
N GLU A 47 9.04 6.85 3.30
CA GLU A 47 10.13 6.69 4.28
C GLU A 47 9.87 7.51 5.53
N ARG A 48 9.47 8.77 5.37
CA ARG A 48 9.21 9.67 6.49
C ARG A 48 8.01 9.22 7.30
N PHE A 49 6.91 8.85 6.64
CA PHE A 49 5.72 8.38 7.33
C PHE A 49 5.96 7.04 8.05
N LEU A 50 6.57 6.06 7.36
CA LEU A 50 6.84 4.75 7.95
C LEU A 50 7.89 4.80 9.05
N SER A 51 8.89 5.69 8.98
CA SER A 51 9.82 5.92 10.10
C SER A 51 9.11 6.55 11.29
N PHE A 52 8.17 7.47 11.08
CA PHE A 52 7.32 7.98 12.16
C PHE A 52 6.48 6.86 12.78
N VAL A 53 5.89 5.97 11.97
CA VAL A 53 5.18 4.79 12.48
C VAL A 53 6.11 3.89 13.28
N GLU A 54 7.33 3.62 12.80
CA GLU A 54 8.37 2.81 13.45
C GLU A 54 8.84 3.39 14.79
N GLU A 55 9.00 4.71 14.88
CA GLU A 55 9.48 5.41 16.08
C GLU A 55 8.38 5.66 17.12
N THR A 56 7.10 5.71 16.69
CA THR A 56 5.97 5.97 17.59
C THR A 56 5.75 4.79 18.54
N PRO A 57 5.80 4.97 19.87
CA PRO A 57 5.51 3.88 20.81
C PRO A 57 4.09 3.34 20.61
N ASN A 58 3.93 2.02 20.69
CA ASN A 58 2.70 1.33 20.29
C ASN A 58 1.43 1.84 21.02
N GLU A 59 1.55 2.15 22.32
CA GLU A 59 0.48 2.75 23.13
C GLU A 59 -0.10 4.07 22.57
N TYR A 60 0.62 4.76 21.69
CA TYR A 60 0.17 6.00 21.02
C TYR A 60 -0.29 5.80 19.59
N LEU A 61 -0.02 4.66 18.94
CA LEU A 61 -0.39 4.42 17.54
C LEU A 61 -1.89 4.48 17.31
N TRP A 62 -2.70 4.07 18.30
CA TRP A 62 -4.15 4.22 18.21
C TRP A 62 -4.59 5.69 18.13
N GLN A 63 -3.92 6.57 18.88
CA GLN A 63 -4.21 8.01 18.84
C GLN A 63 -3.79 8.62 17.50
N VAL A 64 -2.60 8.25 16.99
CA VAL A 64 -2.13 8.65 15.67
C VAL A 64 -3.12 8.23 14.59
N GLN A 65 -3.53 6.96 14.59
CA GLN A 65 -4.46 6.44 13.61
C GLN A 65 -5.81 7.17 13.68
N SER A 66 -6.36 7.34 14.88
CA SER A 66 -7.60 8.09 15.10
C SER A 66 -7.50 9.53 14.58
N GLN A 67 -6.38 10.23 14.79
CA GLN A 67 -6.18 11.58 14.25
C GLN A 67 -6.18 11.59 12.73
N LEU A 68 -5.46 10.65 12.09
CA LEU A 68 -5.38 10.58 10.63
C LEU A 68 -6.71 10.16 9.99
N ASP A 69 -7.43 9.20 10.58
CA ASP A 69 -8.73 8.74 10.09
C ASP A 69 -9.78 9.85 10.22
N ASN A 70 -9.85 10.53 11.37
CA ASN A 70 -10.75 11.68 11.56
C ASN A 70 -10.44 12.85 10.62
N ALA A 71 -9.17 13.01 10.24
CA ALA A 71 -8.74 14.00 9.25
C ALA A 71 -8.88 13.51 7.80
N ASN A 72 -9.31 12.25 7.58
CA ASN A 72 -9.36 11.60 6.28
C ASN A 72 -8.01 11.61 5.53
N LYS A 73 -6.91 11.44 6.27
CA LYS A 73 -5.53 11.48 5.76
C LYS A 73 -4.90 10.12 5.58
N LEU A 74 -5.35 9.08 6.30
CA LEU A 74 -4.82 7.73 6.16
C LEU A 74 -5.60 6.97 5.08
N LYS A 75 -5.46 7.32 3.79
CA LYS A 75 -6.24 6.67 2.72
C LYS A 75 -5.57 5.41 2.19
N ASN A 76 -4.25 5.45 2.04
CA ASN A 76 -3.47 4.34 1.50
C ASN A 76 -3.54 3.10 2.42
N ILE A 77 -3.98 1.97 1.85
CA ILE A 77 -4.18 0.72 2.59
C ILE A 77 -2.88 0.13 3.13
N VAL A 78 -1.76 0.38 2.47
CA VAL A 78 -0.44 -0.09 2.91
C VAL A 78 -0.02 0.63 4.19
N TYR A 79 -0.29 1.94 4.29
CA TYR A 79 -0.05 2.69 5.53
C TYR A 79 -0.97 2.25 6.67
N LYS A 80 -2.27 2.04 6.38
CA LYS A 80 -3.21 1.48 7.38
C LYS A 80 -2.69 0.16 7.96
N ARG A 81 -2.26 -0.73 7.07
CA ARG A 81 -1.75 -2.04 7.44
C ARG A 81 -0.43 -1.97 8.22
N ALA A 82 0.48 -1.10 7.80
CA ALA A 82 1.74 -0.83 8.49
C ALA A 82 1.47 -0.45 9.96
N MET A 83 0.48 0.42 10.21
CA MET A 83 0.06 0.81 11.54
C MET A 83 -0.62 -0.34 12.32
N SER A 84 -1.52 -1.10 11.69
CA SER A 84 -2.21 -2.22 12.33
C SER A 84 -1.28 -3.37 12.71
N GLU A 85 -0.32 -3.74 11.84
CA GLU A 85 0.66 -4.80 12.13
C GLU A 85 1.53 -4.42 13.33
N LYS A 86 2.01 -3.16 13.38
CA LYS A 86 2.75 -2.67 14.54
C LYS A 86 1.91 -2.67 15.81
N GLN A 87 0.63 -2.28 15.71
CA GLN A 87 -0.29 -2.30 16.86
C GLN A 87 -0.49 -3.70 17.43
N GLU A 88 -0.67 -4.69 16.57
CA GLU A 88 -1.00 -6.06 16.96
C GLU A 88 0.21 -6.84 17.50
N PHE A 89 1.38 -6.67 16.88
CA PHE A 89 2.54 -7.51 17.15
C PHE A 89 3.70 -6.82 17.88
N ASP A 90 3.64 -5.48 18.03
CA ASP A 90 4.75 -4.66 18.53
C ASP A 90 6.06 -4.88 17.75
N ASP A 91 5.92 -5.34 16.51
CA ASP A 91 6.98 -5.64 15.55
C ASP A 91 6.66 -4.90 14.24
N PHE A 92 7.69 -4.31 13.62
CA PHE A 92 7.50 -3.44 12.45
C PHE A 92 8.69 -3.56 11.49
N ASP A 93 8.45 -4.16 10.33
CA ASP A 93 9.42 -4.18 9.24
C ASP A 93 9.15 -3.03 8.28
N LYS A 94 9.84 -1.90 8.49
CA LYS A 94 9.74 -0.73 7.61
C LYS A 94 10.07 -1.05 6.14
N GLN A 95 11.11 -1.86 5.91
CA GLN A 95 11.60 -2.15 4.55
C GLN A 95 10.61 -2.99 3.75
N LYS A 96 9.88 -3.90 4.41
CA LYS A 96 8.74 -4.60 3.81
C LYS A 96 7.70 -3.63 3.23
N TYR A 97 7.26 -2.64 4.01
CA TYR A 97 6.21 -1.71 3.56
C TYR A 97 6.70 -0.72 2.49
N LEU A 98 7.95 -0.28 2.57
CA LEU A 98 8.58 0.53 1.50
C LEU A 98 8.67 -0.22 0.18
N THR A 99 8.97 -1.52 0.25
CA THR A 99 9.02 -2.41 -0.91
C THR A 99 7.64 -2.58 -1.54
N ILE A 100 6.59 -2.76 -0.73
CA ILE A 100 5.21 -2.87 -1.24
C ILE A 100 4.77 -1.57 -1.92
N LEU A 101 5.01 -0.42 -1.28
CA LEU A 101 4.70 0.89 -1.87
C LEU A 101 5.47 1.14 -3.16
N GLN A 102 6.70 0.63 -3.26
CA GLN A 102 7.48 0.65 -4.50
C GLN A 102 6.84 -0.16 -5.60
N LYS A 103 6.51 -1.43 -5.32
CA LYS A 103 5.90 -2.30 -6.31
C LYS A 103 4.57 -1.70 -6.82
N LEU A 104 3.77 -1.09 -5.94
CA LEU A 104 2.52 -0.38 -6.32
C LEU A 104 2.78 0.84 -7.21
N GLU A 105 3.75 1.68 -6.83
CA GLU A 105 4.13 2.88 -7.60
C GLU A 105 4.70 2.53 -8.99
N GLU A 106 5.43 1.42 -9.07
CA GLU A 106 6.01 0.90 -10.31
C GLU A 106 4.98 0.13 -11.16
N GLY A 107 3.76 -0.08 -10.66
CA GLY A 107 2.72 -0.87 -11.32
C GLY A 107 3.09 -2.35 -11.49
N LEU A 108 4.07 -2.82 -10.71
CA LEU A 108 4.48 -4.24 -10.65
C LEU A 108 3.43 -5.08 -9.93
N ILE A 109 2.67 -4.43 -9.04
CA ILE A 109 1.44 -4.92 -8.44
C ILE A 109 0.39 -3.83 -8.62
N ASP A 110 -0.81 -4.19 -9.07
CA ASP A 110 -1.90 -3.23 -9.26
C ASP A 110 -2.59 -2.99 -7.90
N GLU A 111 -3.14 -1.79 -7.68
CA GLU A 111 -4.07 -1.57 -6.54
C GLU A 111 -5.37 -2.39 -6.72
N GLN A 112 -5.54 -3.07 -7.87
CA GLN A 112 -6.59 -4.06 -8.10
C GLN A 112 -6.49 -5.24 -7.12
N GLU A 113 -7.27 -5.09 -6.05
CA GLU A 113 -8.39 -5.96 -5.79
C GLU A 113 -8.07 -7.47 -5.77
N LEU A 114 -7.73 -7.96 -4.58
CA LEU A 114 -8.60 -9.02 -4.11
C LEU A 114 -9.99 -8.38 -4.02
N ASN A 115 -10.85 -8.65 -5.00
CA ASN A 115 -12.23 -8.19 -5.01
C ASN A 115 -13.00 -9.01 -3.98
N ILE A 116 -12.66 -8.76 -2.71
CA ILE A 116 -13.22 -9.47 -1.58
C ILE A 116 -14.50 -8.73 -1.23
N PRO A 117 -15.64 -9.43 -1.25
CA PRO A 117 -16.91 -8.83 -0.88
C PRO A 117 -16.80 -8.08 0.46
N ASN A 118 -17.44 -6.91 0.57
CA ASN A 118 -17.36 -6.00 1.72
C ASN A 118 -17.75 -6.62 3.08
N ASP A 119 -18.37 -7.80 3.05
CA ASP A 119 -18.71 -8.60 4.21
C ASP A 119 -17.56 -9.52 4.67
N TYR A 120 -16.36 -9.43 4.08
CA TYR A 120 -15.18 -10.17 4.53
C TYR A 120 -14.10 -9.27 5.14
N SER A 121 -13.50 -9.74 6.24
CA SER A 121 -12.40 -9.10 6.96
C SER A 121 -11.13 -9.94 6.88
N LEU A 122 -9.96 -9.31 6.77
CA LEU A 122 -8.66 -9.99 6.85
C LEU A 122 -8.46 -10.52 8.28
N VAL A 123 -8.22 -11.83 8.42
CA VAL A 123 -8.06 -12.49 9.72
C VAL A 123 -6.70 -13.17 9.91
N SER A 124 -5.94 -13.39 8.82
CA SER A 124 -4.59 -13.93 8.95
C SER A 124 -3.71 -13.66 7.74
N ILE A 125 -2.41 -13.53 8.00
CA ILE A 125 -1.33 -13.47 7.02
C ILE A 125 -0.27 -14.49 7.45
N PHE A 126 0.22 -15.32 6.53
CA PHE A 126 1.26 -16.30 6.83
C PHE A 126 1.99 -16.78 5.57
N ASP A 127 3.23 -17.25 5.75
CA ASP A 127 4.01 -17.85 4.67
C ASP A 127 3.63 -19.32 4.41
N LEU A 128 3.72 -19.74 3.16
CA LEU A 128 3.50 -21.12 2.74
C LEU A 128 4.61 -22.05 3.24
N ALA A 129 4.26 -23.06 4.03
CA ALA A 129 5.21 -24.10 4.42
C ALA A 129 5.38 -25.14 3.31
N GLY A 130 6.64 -25.49 3.01
CA GLY A 130 6.97 -26.56 2.07
C GLY A 130 6.81 -26.19 0.59
N GLY A 131 6.77 -24.89 0.25
CA GLY A 131 6.80 -24.41 -1.14
C GLY A 131 8.13 -24.70 -1.86
N HIS A 132 9.23 -24.82 -1.12
CA HIS A 132 10.57 -25.14 -1.67
C HIS A 132 10.72 -26.56 -2.23
N ILE A 133 9.74 -27.46 -2.00
CA ILE A 133 9.81 -28.84 -2.50
C ILE A 133 9.83 -28.81 -4.04
N PRO A 134 10.77 -29.50 -4.73
CA PRO A 134 11.08 -29.25 -6.14
C PRO A 134 9.87 -29.18 -7.09
N HIS A 135 8.97 -30.17 -7.04
CA HIS A 135 7.79 -30.20 -7.92
C HIS A 135 6.75 -29.13 -7.58
N ARG A 136 6.68 -28.67 -6.33
CA ARG A 136 5.79 -27.58 -5.92
C ARG A 136 6.38 -26.24 -6.32
N LYS A 137 7.67 -26.07 -6.07
CA LYS A 137 8.45 -24.89 -6.46
C LYS A 137 8.34 -24.64 -7.96
N GLU A 138 8.52 -25.68 -8.79
CA GLU A 138 8.36 -25.60 -10.24
C GLU A 138 6.95 -25.13 -10.62
N TYR A 139 5.90 -25.76 -10.08
CA TYR A 139 4.53 -25.34 -10.33
C TYR A 139 4.25 -23.90 -9.86
N ILE A 140 4.74 -23.50 -8.69
CA ILE A 140 4.54 -22.13 -8.17
C ILE A 140 5.19 -21.10 -9.10
N ILE A 141 6.38 -21.38 -9.62
CA ILE A 141 7.11 -20.45 -10.50
C ILE A 141 6.41 -20.26 -11.85
N PHE A 142 5.79 -21.32 -12.39
CA PHE A 142 5.25 -21.28 -13.75
C PHE A 142 3.73 -21.09 -13.81
N ASP A 143 2.99 -21.41 -12.75
CA ASP A 143 1.52 -21.54 -12.79
C ASP A 143 0.77 -20.80 -11.66
N VAL A 144 1.47 -20.08 -10.78
CA VAL A 144 0.86 -19.31 -9.67
C VAL A 144 1.23 -17.84 -9.81
N GLU A 145 0.23 -16.97 -9.76
CA GLU A 145 0.39 -15.51 -9.78
C GLU A 145 -0.08 -14.89 -8.46
N GLU A 146 0.42 -13.70 -8.13
CA GLU A 146 -0.14 -12.90 -7.04
C GLU A 146 -1.62 -12.57 -7.34
N GLY A 147 -2.47 -12.68 -6.32
CA GLY A 147 -3.92 -12.56 -6.45
C GLY A 147 -4.67 -13.88 -6.67
N ASP A 148 -3.97 -14.99 -6.99
CA ASP A 148 -4.61 -16.29 -7.19
C ASP A 148 -5.33 -16.78 -5.92
N GLU A 149 -6.56 -17.28 -6.07
CA GLU A 149 -7.29 -17.92 -4.98
C GLU A 149 -6.71 -19.30 -4.66
N VAL A 150 -6.55 -19.58 -3.36
CA VAL A 150 -6.06 -20.86 -2.85
C VAL A 150 -7.09 -21.55 -1.97
N ILE A 151 -7.09 -22.88 -2.01
CA ILE A 151 -8.01 -23.73 -1.25
C ILE A 151 -7.26 -24.32 -0.06
N LEU A 152 -7.76 -24.04 1.14
CA LEU A 152 -7.26 -24.63 2.39
C LEU A 152 -8.07 -25.90 2.72
N LYS A 153 -7.39 -27.03 2.91
CA LYS A 153 -8.03 -28.32 3.25
C LYS A 153 -7.35 -28.96 4.47
N PRO A 154 -8.07 -29.15 5.58
CA PRO A 154 -7.56 -29.93 6.71
C PRO A 154 -7.23 -31.37 6.29
N GLU A 155 -6.07 -31.87 6.72
CA GLU A 155 -5.64 -33.25 6.50
C GLU A 155 -5.49 -33.99 7.86
N PRO A 156 -6.60 -34.43 8.48
CA PRO A 156 -6.56 -35.08 9.79
C PRO A 156 -5.80 -36.42 9.81
N HIS A 157 -5.56 -37.00 8.63
CA HIS A 157 -4.83 -38.25 8.44
C HIS A 157 -3.40 -38.04 7.93
N ASN A 158 -2.90 -36.81 7.93
CA ASN A 158 -1.53 -36.52 7.55
C ASN A 158 -0.55 -37.23 8.50
N THR A 159 0.47 -37.88 7.94
CA THR A 159 1.40 -38.74 8.68
C THR A 159 2.34 -37.97 9.60
N TYR A 160 2.49 -36.65 9.42
CA TYR A 160 3.42 -35.82 10.17
C TYR A 160 2.73 -34.91 11.18
N ASP A 161 1.55 -34.38 10.84
CA ASP A 161 0.76 -33.52 11.72
C ASP A 161 -0.75 -33.69 11.46
N LYS A 162 -1.48 -34.25 12.43
CA LYS A 162 -2.95 -34.41 12.37
C LYS A 162 -3.72 -33.07 12.26
N ASN A 163 -3.05 -31.94 12.53
CA ASN A 163 -3.63 -30.61 12.39
C ASN A 163 -3.20 -29.93 11.09
N ALA A 164 -2.47 -30.61 10.21
CA ALA A 164 -2.02 -30.05 8.94
C ALA A 164 -3.20 -29.54 8.11
N ILE A 165 -2.99 -28.40 7.47
CA ILE A 165 -3.91 -27.80 6.51
C ILE A 165 -3.14 -27.65 5.21
N ALA A 166 -3.51 -28.44 4.21
CA ALA A 166 -2.93 -28.40 2.88
C ALA A 166 -3.47 -27.20 2.10
N ILE A 167 -2.61 -26.56 1.31
CA ILE A 167 -2.93 -25.40 0.50
C ILE A 167 -2.78 -25.78 -0.97
N PHE A 168 -3.87 -25.60 -1.72
CA PHE A 168 -3.95 -25.94 -3.13
C PHE A 168 -4.17 -24.68 -3.97
N HIS A 169 -3.41 -24.53 -5.05
CA HIS A 169 -3.82 -23.66 -6.16
C HIS A 169 -4.49 -24.54 -7.22
N LYS A 170 -5.73 -24.23 -7.60
CA LYS A 170 -6.57 -25.10 -8.44
C LYS A 170 -6.65 -26.53 -7.88
N LYS A 171 -5.96 -27.50 -8.50
CA LYS A 171 -5.90 -28.91 -8.06
C LYS A 171 -4.52 -29.32 -7.56
N ALA A 172 -3.51 -28.46 -7.68
CA ALA A 172 -2.13 -28.77 -7.32
C ALA A 172 -1.86 -28.41 -5.86
N LEU A 173 -1.23 -29.32 -5.11
CA LEU A 173 -0.76 -29.08 -3.75
C LEU A 173 0.49 -28.20 -3.82
N ILE A 174 0.38 -26.94 -3.39
CA ILE A 174 1.50 -25.99 -3.42
C ILE A 174 2.23 -25.92 -2.07
N GLY A 175 1.57 -26.30 -0.97
CA GLY A 175 2.21 -26.37 0.34
C GLY A 175 1.22 -26.57 1.48
N TYR A 176 1.58 -26.10 2.66
CA TYR A 176 0.79 -26.24 3.88
C TYR A 176 0.77 -24.93 4.67
N VAL A 177 -0.24 -24.75 5.51
CA VAL A 177 -0.20 -23.76 6.59
C VAL A 177 0.98 -24.08 7.52
N PRO A 178 1.76 -23.10 7.99
CA PRO A 178 2.82 -23.33 8.96
C PRO A 178 2.29 -24.01 10.21
N ARG A 179 3.04 -24.99 10.72
CA ARG A 179 2.64 -25.77 11.89
C ARG A 179 2.19 -24.93 13.09
N LYS A 180 2.84 -23.79 13.32
CA LYS A 180 2.53 -22.85 14.41
C LYS A 180 1.17 -22.16 14.24
N LYS A 181 0.68 -22.01 13.01
CA LYS A 181 -0.59 -21.36 12.64
C LYS A 181 -1.73 -22.35 12.44
N ASN A 182 -1.47 -23.67 12.42
CA ASN A 182 -2.48 -24.69 12.16
C ASN A 182 -3.69 -24.61 13.09
N ILE A 183 -3.52 -24.23 14.35
CA ILE A 183 -4.64 -24.13 15.31
C ILE A 183 -5.51 -22.92 14.96
N ASP A 184 -4.91 -21.74 14.84
CA ASP A 184 -5.61 -20.48 14.58
C ASP A 184 -6.35 -20.54 13.24
N ILE A 185 -5.65 -20.95 12.18
CA ILE A 185 -6.23 -21.05 10.83
C ILE A 185 -7.36 -22.09 10.79
N ARG A 186 -7.27 -23.17 11.59
CA ARG A 186 -8.35 -24.16 11.66
C ARG A 186 -9.64 -23.60 12.24
N GLU A 187 -9.56 -22.62 13.14
CA GLU A 187 -10.74 -21.94 13.67
C GLU A 187 -11.33 -20.99 12.63
N GLU A 188 -10.49 -20.24 11.91
CA GLU A 188 -10.96 -19.29 10.89
C GLU A 188 -11.65 -19.97 9.70
N ILE A 189 -11.12 -21.10 9.22
CA ILE A 189 -11.71 -21.81 8.07
C ILE A 189 -13.00 -22.58 8.38
N LYS A 190 -13.50 -22.53 9.63
CA LYS A 190 -14.85 -23.02 9.98
C LYS A 190 -15.95 -22.10 9.46
N PHE A 191 -15.61 -20.83 9.23
CA PHE A 191 -16.50 -19.82 8.70
C PHE A 191 -16.45 -19.79 7.17
N ASN A 192 -17.30 -18.98 6.55
CA ASN A 192 -17.15 -18.69 5.13
C ASN A 192 -15.90 -17.84 4.93
N PHE A 193 -14.88 -18.39 4.27
CA PHE A 193 -13.57 -17.77 4.11
C PHE A 193 -13.14 -17.70 2.65
N LYS A 194 -12.19 -16.83 2.37
CA LYS A 194 -11.45 -16.77 1.10
C LYS A 194 -9.97 -16.61 1.39
N ALA A 195 -9.12 -17.25 0.60
CA ALA A 195 -7.68 -17.19 0.79
C ALA A 195 -6.97 -16.98 -0.54
N TYR A 196 -5.89 -16.20 -0.52
CA TYR A 196 -5.25 -15.74 -1.73
C TYR A 196 -3.73 -15.69 -1.60
N VAL A 197 -3.03 -15.92 -2.72
CA VAL A 197 -1.61 -15.62 -2.85
C VAL A 197 -1.43 -14.11 -2.87
N ALA A 198 -0.63 -13.59 -1.95
CA ALA A 198 -0.49 -12.15 -1.75
C ALA A 198 0.86 -11.58 -2.19
N ASP A 199 1.93 -12.36 -2.08
CA ASP A 199 3.27 -11.99 -2.56
C ASP A 199 4.03 -13.28 -2.88
N ILE A 200 4.84 -13.25 -3.94
CA ILE A 200 5.78 -14.33 -4.28
C ILE A 200 7.18 -13.74 -4.39
N ILE A 201 8.08 -14.19 -3.50
CA ILE A 201 9.49 -13.79 -3.52
C ILE A 201 10.32 -14.96 -4.02
N TYR A 202 11.04 -14.75 -5.12
CA TYR A 202 12.00 -15.70 -5.68
C TYR A 202 13.39 -15.10 -5.74
N GLN A 203 14.36 -15.74 -5.07
CA GLN A 203 15.76 -15.33 -5.14
C GLN A 203 16.68 -16.57 -5.08
N ASP A 204 17.56 -16.68 -6.07
CA ASP A 204 18.44 -17.84 -6.30
C ASP A 204 17.68 -19.17 -6.36
N ASP A 205 17.65 -19.90 -5.24
CA ASP A 205 16.98 -21.18 -5.07
C ASP A 205 15.90 -21.14 -3.97
N TYR A 206 15.68 -19.99 -3.35
CA TYR A 206 14.69 -19.76 -2.31
C TYR A 206 13.38 -19.24 -2.91
N ILE A 207 12.25 -19.78 -2.43
CA ILE A 207 10.91 -19.31 -2.77
C ILE A 207 10.12 -19.08 -1.48
N SER A 208 9.54 -17.90 -1.34
CA SER A 208 8.56 -17.57 -0.30
C SER A 208 7.24 -17.19 -0.96
N VAL A 209 6.14 -17.68 -0.40
CA VAL A 209 4.78 -17.38 -0.88
C VAL A 209 3.96 -16.93 0.32
N CYS A 210 3.48 -15.69 0.29
CA CYS A 210 2.63 -15.13 1.33
C CYS A 210 1.16 -15.40 1.03
N ILE A 211 0.38 -15.83 2.03
CA ILE A 211 -1.05 -16.11 1.91
C ILE A 211 -1.85 -15.18 2.82
N TYR A 212 -2.90 -14.56 2.28
CA TYR A 212 -3.90 -13.83 3.07
C TYR A 212 -5.16 -14.66 3.22
N LEU A 213 -5.73 -14.65 4.43
CA LEU A 213 -6.98 -15.32 4.77
C LEU A 213 -8.01 -14.29 5.23
N TYR A 214 -9.17 -14.33 4.59
CA TYR A 214 -10.30 -13.46 4.86
C TYR A 214 -11.51 -14.28 5.32
N ARG A 215 -12.30 -13.72 6.23
CA ARG A 215 -13.49 -14.35 6.79
C ARG A 215 -14.71 -13.45 6.61
N ASN A 216 -15.82 -14.02 6.20
CA ASN A 216 -17.13 -13.36 6.12
C ASN A 216 -17.69 -13.09 7.53
N GLU A 217 -18.05 -11.85 7.83
CA GLU A 217 -18.74 -11.46 9.08
C GLU A 217 -20.21 -11.14 8.78
N GLU A 218 -21.14 -11.95 9.30
CA GLU A 218 -22.59 -11.80 9.04
C GLU A 218 -23.18 -10.44 9.50
N LYS A 219 -22.44 -9.61 10.26
CA LYS A 219 -22.83 -8.24 10.65
C LYS A 219 -21.61 -7.34 10.90
N ASN A 220 -21.23 -6.56 9.90
CA ASN A 220 -20.29 -5.46 10.09
C ASN A 220 -21.06 -4.15 10.43
N THR A 221 -21.15 -3.78 11.70
CA THR A 221 -21.84 -2.54 12.14
C THR A 221 -20.98 -1.28 12.04
N LYS A 222 -19.76 -1.38 11.50
CA LYS A 222 -18.91 -0.22 11.18
C LYS A 222 -18.14 -0.48 9.87
N PRO A 223 -18.72 -0.13 8.71
CA PRO A 223 -17.98 -0.14 7.47
C PRO A 223 -17.05 1.08 7.45
N GLU A 224 -15.74 0.87 7.51
CA GLU A 224 -14.77 1.89 7.10
C GLU A 224 -13.94 1.40 5.92
N TYR A 225 -14.61 1.08 4.81
CA TYR A 225 -13.96 1.02 3.50
C TYR A 225 -14.94 1.48 2.42
N PHE A 226 -14.82 2.76 2.08
CA PHE A 226 -15.26 3.30 0.80
C PHE A 226 -14.16 4.25 0.34
N LEU A 227 -13.38 3.88 -0.67
CA LEU A 227 -12.82 4.89 -1.57
C LEU A 227 -14.02 5.49 -2.30
N SER A 228 -14.22 6.81 -2.21
CA SER A 228 -15.33 7.46 -2.90
C SER A 228 -15.27 7.13 -4.39
N SER A 229 -16.43 7.07 -5.05
CA SER A 229 -16.51 6.93 -6.51
C SER A 229 -15.66 7.97 -7.25
N GLU A 230 -15.34 9.10 -6.60
CA GLU A 230 -14.40 10.12 -7.09
C GLU A 230 -12.96 9.60 -7.20
N THR A 231 -12.40 8.93 -6.19
CA THR A 231 -11.01 8.44 -6.26
C THR A 231 -10.83 7.34 -7.30
N LEU A 232 -11.83 6.46 -7.47
CA LEU A 232 -11.83 5.47 -8.56
C LEU A 232 -11.98 6.12 -9.93
N THR A 233 -12.69 7.25 -10.02
CA THR A 233 -12.80 8.05 -11.25
C THR A 233 -11.48 8.74 -11.56
N GLU A 234 -10.77 9.24 -10.55
CA GLU A 234 -9.47 9.90 -10.65
C GLU A 234 -8.34 8.93 -11.04
N LEU A 235 -8.29 7.73 -10.47
CA LEU A 235 -7.30 6.72 -10.87
C LEU A 235 -7.57 6.20 -12.30
N ARG A 236 -8.84 6.10 -12.70
CA ARG A 236 -9.22 5.75 -14.08
C ARG A 236 -8.89 6.87 -15.07
N SER A 237 -9.06 8.14 -14.72
CA SER A 237 -8.67 9.27 -15.58
C SER A 237 -7.15 9.40 -15.74
N ARG A 238 -6.37 8.82 -14.82
CA ARG A 238 -4.90 8.75 -14.91
C ARG A 238 -4.39 7.60 -15.80
N LYS A 239 -5.23 6.63 -16.16
CA LYS A 239 -4.86 5.52 -17.05
C LYS A 239 -4.89 5.97 -18.50
N ILE A 240 -3.74 5.92 -19.16
CA ILE A 240 -3.63 6.19 -20.59
C ILE A 240 -4.21 5.00 -21.37
N GLU A 241 -5.11 5.29 -22.31
CA GLU A 241 -5.68 4.29 -23.20
C GLU A 241 -4.59 3.63 -24.05
N SER A 242 -4.68 2.30 -24.20
CA SER A 242 -3.66 1.50 -24.91
C SER A 242 -3.38 1.98 -26.34
N LYS A 243 -4.34 2.64 -27.00
CA LYS A 243 -4.18 3.20 -28.35
C LYS A 243 -3.17 4.35 -28.40
N TYR A 244 -2.96 5.08 -27.30
CA TYR A 244 -2.02 6.20 -27.22
C TYR A 244 -0.60 5.79 -26.79
N LEU A 245 -0.44 4.58 -26.26
CA LEU A 245 0.87 4.08 -25.80
C LEU A 245 1.85 3.78 -26.94
N ARG A 246 1.38 3.69 -28.18
CA ARG A 246 2.25 3.43 -29.33
C ARG A 246 2.26 4.63 -30.26
N PRO A 247 3.40 4.94 -30.90
CA PRO A 247 3.48 6.02 -31.86
C PRO A 247 2.44 5.88 -32.97
N LYS A 248 1.79 7.00 -33.31
CA LYS A 248 0.95 7.08 -34.51
C LYS A 248 1.80 6.81 -35.75
N LYS A 249 1.36 5.86 -36.59
CA LYS A 249 2.15 5.33 -37.72
C LYS A 249 2.46 6.36 -38.79
N ASP A 250 1.57 7.32 -38.98
CA ASP A 250 1.61 8.38 -39.98
C ASP A 250 1.86 9.76 -39.36
N ALA A 251 2.39 9.81 -38.12
CA ALA A 251 2.76 11.06 -37.49
C ALA A 251 3.83 11.82 -38.28
N GLU A 252 3.65 13.12 -38.37
CA GLU A 252 4.65 14.05 -38.90
C GLU A 252 5.64 14.45 -37.80
N ASN A 253 6.86 14.81 -38.20
CA ASN A 253 7.87 15.32 -37.27
C ASN A 253 7.60 16.80 -36.95
N ILE A 254 6.63 17.03 -36.07
CA ILE A 254 6.10 18.37 -35.76
C ILE A 254 6.87 19.03 -34.61
N ASN A 255 7.34 18.25 -33.64
CA ASN A 255 8.04 18.74 -32.45
C ASN A 255 9.07 17.72 -31.93
N MET A 256 9.73 18.08 -30.83
CA MET A 256 10.80 17.28 -30.23
C MET A 256 10.39 15.89 -29.74
N PHE A 257 9.09 15.59 -29.61
CA PHE A 257 8.60 14.31 -29.12
C PHE A 257 8.51 13.23 -30.22
N TYR A 258 8.76 13.58 -31.48
CA TYR A 258 8.69 12.62 -32.59
C TYR A 258 9.68 11.47 -32.42
N LYS A 259 9.15 10.23 -32.37
CA LYS A 259 9.90 8.99 -32.11
C LYS A 259 10.68 8.99 -30.79
N LYS A 260 10.29 9.84 -29.83
CA LYS A 260 10.88 9.88 -28.51
C LYS A 260 10.04 9.09 -27.52
N LYS A 261 10.72 8.46 -26.55
CA LYS A 261 10.08 7.77 -25.44
C LYS A 261 9.73 8.76 -24.36
N VAL A 262 8.45 8.84 -24.03
CA VAL A 262 7.91 9.82 -23.09
C VAL A 262 7.16 9.11 -21.99
N VAL A 263 7.35 9.54 -20.74
CA VAL A 263 6.56 9.05 -19.60
C VAL A 263 5.78 10.21 -19.01
N ILE A 264 4.51 9.99 -18.69
CA ILE A 264 3.63 11.00 -18.08
C ILE A 264 3.33 10.59 -16.64
N THR A 265 3.52 11.51 -15.68
CA THR A 265 3.29 11.27 -14.25
C THR A 265 2.69 12.50 -13.57
N GLY A 266 1.96 12.31 -12.47
CA GLY A 266 1.29 13.39 -11.74
C GLY A 266 -0.07 13.81 -12.31
N THR A 267 -0.70 14.79 -11.68
CA THR A 267 -1.96 15.43 -12.10
C THR A 267 -1.66 16.74 -12.82
N PHE A 268 -2.51 17.09 -13.79
CA PHE A 268 -2.32 18.22 -14.68
C PHE A 268 -3.55 19.11 -14.61
N ASP A 269 -3.37 20.41 -14.39
CA ASP A 269 -4.47 21.34 -14.17
C ASP A 269 -5.22 21.62 -15.48
N ARG A 270 -4.49 21.75 -16.59
CA ARG A 270 -5.07 21.97 -17.93
C ARG A 270 -5.45 20.67 -18.61
N PHE A 271 -4.93 19.54 -18.14
CA PHE A 271 -5.30 18.20 -18.61
C PHE A 271 -5.82 17.30 -17.46
N PRO A 272 -7.02 17.59 -16.90
CA PRO A 272 -7.60 16.76 -15.84
C PRO A 272 -7.77 15.28 -16.24
N ASP A 273 -8.03 15.01 -17.52
CA ASP A 273 -7.89 13.68 -18.11
C ASP A 273 -6.49 13.56 -18.74
N ARG A 274 -5.70 12.60 -18.24
CA ARG A 274 -4.33 12.38 -18.73
C ARG A 274 -4.32 11.93 -20.20
N ASN A 275 -5.42 11.38 -20.71
CA ASN A 275 -5.55 11.01 -22.11
C ASN A 275 -5.55 12.24 -23.05
N ASP A 276 -6.07 13.38 -22.60
CA ASP A 276 -6.04 14.61 -23.41
C ASP A 276 -4.60 15.04 -23.70
N LEU A 277 -3.75 14.97 -22.68
CA LEU A 277 -2.31 15.20 -22.84
C LEU A 277 -1.63 14.11 -23.68
N ALA A 278 -1.98 12.84 -23.46
CA ALA A 278 -1.44 11.71 -24.22
C ALA A 278 -1.74 11.80 -25.72
N ILE A 279 -2.90 12.36 -26.11
CA ILE A 279 -3.26 12.58 -27.52
C ILE A 279 -2.22 13.48 -28.21
N TYR A 280 -1.77 14.56 -27.58
CA TYR A 280 -0.78 15.45 -28.19
C TYR A 280 0.55 14.74 -28.45
N PHE A 281 1.00 13.91 -27.51
CA PHE A 281 2.21 13.10 -27.67
C PHE A 281 2.03 12.02 -28.75
N TYR A 282 0.89 11.33 -28.74
CA TYR A 282 0.54 10.34 -29.75
C TYR A 282 0.53 10.92 -31.17
N GLU A 283 -0.15 12.06 -31.37
CA GLU A 283 -0.22 12.78 -32.65
C GLU A 283 1.15 13.30 -33.10
N SER A 284 2.02 13.63 -32.15
CA SER A 284 3.42 14.01 -32.41
C SER A 284 4.32 12.81 -32.73
N GLY A 285 3.81 11.57 -32.69
CA GLY A 285 4.56 10.36 -32.96
C GLY A 285 5.47 9.90 -31.81
N ALA A 286 5.17 10.29 -30.58
CA ALA A 286 5.88 9.82 -29.39
C ALA A 286 5.53 8.37 -29.05
N ASP A 287 6.47 7.68 -28.41
CA ASP A 287 6.29 6.34 -27.82
C ASP A 287 6.04 6.52 -26.32
N ILE A 288 4.77 6.49 -25.91
CA ILE A 288 4.40 6.77 -24.51
C ILE A 288 4.58 5.49 -23.69
N ASP A 289 5.51 5.53 -22.76
CA ASP A 289 5.79 4.44 -21.84
C ASP A 289 5.12 4.70 -20.47
N VAL A 290 4.86 3.62 -19.74
CA VAL A 290 4.24 3.69 -18.41
C VAL A 290 5.30 3.76 -17.29
N GLY A 291 6.52 3.30 -17.56
CA GLY A 291 7.62 3.24 -16.61
C GLY A 291 8.86 4.02 -17.07
N ILE A 292 9.65 4.49 -16.10
CA ILE A 292 10.97 5.11 -16.37
C ILE A 292 12.00 4.01 -16.58
N THR A 293 12.71 4.07 -17.71
CA THR A 293 13.89 3.25 -18.03
C THR A 293 14.98 4.16 -18.60
N GLU A 294 16.22 3.69 -18.66
CA GLU A 294 17.34 4.43 -19.29
C GLU A 294 17.08 4.84 -20.76
N ARG A 295 16.09 4.22 -21.42
CA ARG A 295 15.72 4.52 -22.81
C ARG A 295 14.67 5.62 -22.94
N VAL A 296 14.07 6.05 -21.83
CA VAL A 296 13.11 7.14 -21.83
C VAL A 296 13.86 8.42 -22.13
N ASP A 297 13.38 9.20 -23.10
CA ASP A 297 13.99 10.47 -23.44
C ASP A 297 13.48 11.58 -22.50
N TYR A 298 12.17 11.58 -22.19
CA TYR A 298 11.52 12.68 -21.48
C TYR A 298 10.53 12.21 -20.42
N LEU A 299 10.53 12.88 -19.27
CA LEU A 299 9.52 12.73 -18.23
C LEU A 299 8.66 13.99 -18.16
N ILE A 300 7.35 13.82 -18.27
CA ILE A 300 6.36 14.88 -18.12
C ILE A 300 5.78 14.80 -16.71
N ALA A 301 6.10 15.76 -15.88
CA ALA A 301 5.76 15.79 -14.47
C ALA A 301 4.71 16.87 -14.19
N GLY A 302 3.51 16.42 -13.80
CA GLY A 302 2.47 17.25 -13.20
C GLY A 302 2.62 17.34 -11.67
N GLU A 303 1.61 17.91 -11.01
CA GLU A 303 1.53 17.92 -9.55
C GLU A 303 1.49 16.49 -8.99
N ASN A 304 2.08 16.28 -7.81
CA ASN A 304 2.16 14.96 -7.17
C ASN A 304 2.75 13.87 -8.10
N ALA A 305 3.67 14.26 -8.99
CA ALA A 305 4.47 13.34 -9.78
C ALA A 305 5.18 12.33 -8.86
N GLY A 306 5.09 11.03 -9.21
CA GLY A 306 5.73 9.96 -8.44
C GLY A 306 7.22 10.21 -8.23
N TRP A 307 7.64 10.32 -6.97
CA TRP A 307 8.97 10.75 -6.58
C TRP A 307 10.07 9.81 -7.10
N ARG A 308 9.82 8.50 -7.22
CA ARG A 308 10.78 7.56 -7.81
C ARG A 308 10.97 7.75 -9.30
N LYS A 309 9.95 8.22 -10.02
CA LYS A 309 10.08 8.56 -11.44
C LYS A 309 10.95 9.80 -11.61
N LEU A 310 10.82 10.78 -10.71
CA LEU A 310 11.69 11.95 -10.66
C LEU A 310 13.13 11.57 -10.30
N GLU A 311 13.32 10.71 -9.30
CA GLU A 311 14.66 10.23 -8.88
C GLU A 311 15.33 9.40 -9.98
N LYS A 312 14.62 8.45 -10.61
CA LYS A 312 15.16 7.69 -11.75
C LYS A 312 15.42 8.57 -12.98
N ALA A 313 14.61 9.60 -13.20
CA ALA A 313 14.87 10.55 -14.27
C ALA A 313 16.16 11.33 -14.00
N GLU A 314 16.39 11.75 -12.76
CA GLU A 314 17.66 12.36 -12.35
C GLU A 314 18.84 11.39 -12.49
N GLU A 315 18.70 10.14 -12.02
CA GLU A 315 19.73 9.09 -12.12
C GLU A 315 20.14 8.81 -13.57
N TYR A 316 19.16 8.70 -14.46
CA TYR A 316 19.38 8.40 -15.88
C TYR A 316 19.65 9.64 -16.74
N GLY A 317 19.63 10.85 -16.16
CA GLY A 317 19.81 12.10 -16.89
C GLY A 317 18.71 12.36 -17.93
N ILE A 318 17.48 11.97 -17.62
CA ILE A 318 16.28 12.17 -18.43
C ILE A 318 15.77 13.60 -18.21
N ASP A 319 15.46 14.32 -19.30
CA ASP A 319 14.92 15.67 -19.18
C ASP A 319 13.48 15.62 -18.63
N VAL A 320 13.23 16.40 -17.58
CA VAL A 320 11.92 16.51 -16.93
C VAL A 320 11.26 17.83 -17.35
N PHE A 321 10.01 17.75 -17.80
CA PHE A 321 9.20 18.90 -18.20
C PHE A 321 7.95 19.02 -17.34
N SER A 322 7.66 20.24 -16.92
CA SER A 322 6.42 20.65 -16.28
C SER A 322 5.28 20.85 -17.29
N GLU A 323 4.05 20.91 -16.80
CA GLU A 323 2.86 21.19 -17.63
C GLU A 323 3.01 22.48 -18.46
N ASP A 324 3.46 23.57 -17.86
CA ASP A 324 3.65 24.86 -18.53
C ASP A 324 4.70 24.81 -19.64
N GLU A 325 5.77 24.04 -19.45
CA GLU A 325 6.79 23.84 -20.49
C GLU A 325 6.23 23.04 -21.66
N ILE A 326 5.43 22.01 -21.38
CA ILE A 326 4.77 21.21 -22.41
C ILE A 326 3.78 22.02 -23.23
N ILE A 327 2.96 22.84 -22.58
CA ILE A 327 2.03 23.76 -23.25
C ILE A 327 2.80 24.67 -24.23
N LYS A 328 3.93 25.21 -23.78
CA LYS A 328 4.79 26.06 -24.62
C LYS A 328 5.43 25.32 -25.78
N ILE A 329 5.88 24.08 -25.57
CA ILE A 329 6.51 23.24 -26.61
C ILE A 329 5.48 22.80 -27.66
N LEU A 330 4.27 22.44 -27.23
CA LEU A 330 3.18 21.99 -28.09
C LEU A 330 2.44 23.16 -28.76
N GLY A 331 2.54 24.38 -28.22
CA GLY A 331 1.92 25.58 -28.77
C GLY A 331 0.40 25.62 -28.58
N ILE A 332 -0.09 25.15 -27.42
CA ILE A 332 -1.51 24.95 -27.11
C ILE A 332 -2.04 25.84 -25.99
#